data_AF-A0AAU2P491-F1
#
_entry.id   AF-A0AAU2P491-F1
#
_cell.length_a   1.000
_cell.length_b   1.000
_cell.length_c   1.000
_cell.angle_alpha   90.00
_cell.angle_beta   90.00
_cell.angle_gamma   90.00
#
_symmetry.space_group_name_H-M   'P 1'
#
loop_
_entity.id
_entity.type
_entity.pdbx_description
1 polymer ?
#
loop_
_entity_poly.entity_id
_entity_poly.type
_entity_poly.pdbx_seq_one_letter_code
_entity_poly.pdbx_strand_id
1 'polypeptide(L)'
;MNAETTALRVLTWTTKPKGQPPQGPLWEVTRLRDPGERVRTMLAEIARTTAARLGAGHPPLGEQDRRVGLGALLLAAALGGRGQEVPARRLAEATEQRFPSRRAPREARWYDVFARHGVVAPAVLALQSPNGERRAKKPPLPAGDVQLVGAPWEETEPFAETLLRLSPLTAVLHRPPRGRLRAGATAAERETAALLLTHTRGRELLITGLCPWSPDPAVLTWRAELLTLLDEQDPELILDVCTAARLRHGGHWDEQLQRAARNLMLDGPADTSALAVARFWAPLATKRRNGTDLARARPLLKGYEHALQLVHTYGLTRAGAG
;
A
#
# COMPACT_ATOMS: atom_id res chain seq x y z
N MET A 1 -24.40 -9.20 -19.34
CA MET A 1 -23.15 -8.98 -18.58
C MET A 1 -23.51 -8.87 -17.12
N ASN A 2 -23.07 -9.79 -16.26
CA ASN A 2 -23.41 -9.86 -14.84
C ASN A 2 -22.19 -9.55 -13.94
N ALA A 3 -22.33 -9.67 -12.61
CA ALA A 3 -21.27 -9.39 -11.65
C ALA A 3 -19.99 -10.21 -11.89
N GLU A 4 -20.11 -11.50 -12.23
CA GLU A 4 -18.95 -12.35 -12.56
C GLU A 4 -18.24 -11.89 -13.84
N THR A 5 -19.00 -11.55 -14.88
CA THR A 5 -18.45 -11.01 -16.13
C THR A 5 -17.74 -9.67 -15.88
N THR A 6 -18.33 -8.81 -15.05
CA THR A 6 -17.74 -7.53 -14.63
C THR A 6 -16.41 -7.78 -13.90
N ALA A 7 -16.38 -8.70 -12.95
CA ALA A 7 -15.17 -9.08 -12.23
C ALA A 7 -14.09 -9.64 -13.17
N LEU A 8 -14.46 -10.54 -14.10
CA LEU A 8 -13.53 -11.11 -15.06
C LEU A 8 -12.90 -10.04 -15.98
N ARG A 9 -13.66 -9.02 -16.39
CA ARG A 9 -13.11 -7.88 -17.16
C ARG A 9 -12.08 -7.10 -16.33
N VAL A 10 -12.34 -6.90 -15.05
CA VAL A 10 -11.39 -6.26 -14.13
C VAL A 10 -10.14 -7.12 -13.94
N LEU A 11 -10.28 -8.42 -13.67
CA LEU A 11 -9.15 -9.36 -13.55
C LEU A 11 -8.31 -9.41 -14.83
N THR A 12 -8.94 -9.31 -16.01
CA THR A 12 -8.22 -9.23 -17.27
C THR A 12 -7.43 -7.92 -17.37
N TRP A 13 -8.04 -6.79 -16.97
CA TRP A 13 -7.41 -5.48 -16.95
C TRP A 13 -6.18 -5.43 -16.02
N THR A 14 -6.19 -6.10 -14.86
CA THR A 14 -5.04 -6.08 -13.93
C THR A 14 -3.78 -6.74 -14.48
N THR A 15 -3.89 -7.60 -15.50
CA THR A 15 -2.71 -8.21 -16.15
C THR A 15 -1.83 -7.18 -16.86
N LYS A 16 -2.45 -6.15 -17.44
CA LYS A 16 -1.84 -5.03 -18.19
C LYS A 16 -2.66 -3.76 -17.95
N PRO A 17 -2.59 -3.15 -16.75
CA PRO A 17 -3.46 -2.04 -16.38
C PRO A 17 -3.14 -0.83 -17.24
N LYS A 18 -4.11 -0.41 -18.05
CA LYS A 18 -4.05 0.82 -18.85
C LYS A 18 -5.36 1.59 -18.65
N GLY A 19 -5.25 2.88 -18.37
CA GLY A 19 -6.39 3.75 -18.12
C GLY A 19 -7.22 3.33 -16.89
N GLN A 20 -8.49 3.75 -16.89
CA GLN A 20 -9.42 3.45 -15.80
C GLN A 20 -9.83 1.97 -15.80
N PRO A 21 -10.07 1.35 -14.63
CA PRO A 21 -10.61 0.00 -14.55
C PRO A 21 -11.95 -0.09 -15.30
N PRO A 22 -12.26 -1.20 -15.97
CA PRO A 22 -13.54 -1.35 -16.65
C PRO A 22 -14.70 -1.19 -15.66
N GLN A 23 -15.85 -0.74 -16.15
CA GLN A 23 -17.09 -0.66 -15.38
C GLN A 23 -18.12 -1.64 -15.95
N GLY A 24 -18.98 -2.14 -15.07
CA GLY A 24 -20.06 -3.05 -15.43
C GLY A 24 -21.08 -3.22 -14.31
N PRO A 25 -22.20 -3.87 -14.60
CA PRO A 25 -23.27 -4.06 -13.64
C PRO A 25 -22.91 -5.11 -12.56
N LEU A 26 -23.66 -5.08 -11.44
CA LEU A 26 -23.50 -5.98 -10.30
C LEU A 26 -24.73 -6.89 -10.06
N TRP A 27 -25.57 -7.15 -11.07
CA TRP A 27 -26.64 -8.14 -10.92
C TRP A 27 -26.08 -9.57 -10.92
N GLU A 28 -26.85 -10.53 -10.39
CA GLU A 28 -26.45 -11.95 -10.22
C GLU A 28 -25.17 -12.15 -9.37
N VAL A 29 -25.02 -11.39 -8.27
CA VAL A 29 -23.90 -11.57 -7.31
C VAL A 29 -23.75 -12.99 -6.76
N THR A 30 -24.83 -13.79 -6.76
CA THR A 30 -24.80 -15.20 -6.32
C THR A 30 -23.82 -16.05 -7.14
N ARG A 31 -23.54 -15.70 -8.40
CA ARG A 31 -22.54 -16.39 -9.24
C ARG A 31 -21.11 -16.19 -8.74
N LEU A 32 -20.83 -15.14 -7.96
CA LEU A 32 -19.51 -14.93 -7.35
C LEU A 32 -19.19 -15.95 -6.25
N ARG A 33 -20.20 -16.64 -5.71
CA ARG A 33 -20.02 -17.63 -4.63
C ARG A 33 -19.37 -18.93 -5.11
N ASP A 34 -19.65 -19.33 -6.36
CA ASP A 34 -19.02 -20.47 -7.01
C ASP A 34 -18.61 -20.08 -8.43
N PRO A 35 -17.48 -19.37 -8.57
CA PRO A 35 -17.05 -18.86 -9.87
C PRO A 35 -16.57 -20.00 -10.75
N GLY A 36 -16.78 -19.91 -12.07
CA GLY A 36 -16.34 -20.94 -13.00
C GLY A 36 -14.82 -21.18 -12.98
N GLU A 37 -14.39 -22.33 -13.50
CA GLU A 37 -12.97 -22.76 -13.48
C GLU A 37 -12.01 -21.76 -14.13
N ARG A 38 -12.48 -21.06 -15.17
CA ARG A 38 -11.75 -19.97 -15.82
C ARG A 38 -11.38 -18.84 -14.85
N VAL A 39 -12.32 -18.45 -13.98
CA VAL A 39 -12.11 -17.37 -13.00
C VAL A 39 -11.13 -17.83 -11.92
N ARG A 40 -11.30 -19.07 -11.41
CA ARG A 40 -10.36 -19.67 -10.45
C ARG A 40 -8.93 -19.73 -10.99
N THR A 41 -8.76 -20.18 -12.23
CA THR A 41 -7.47 -20.22 -12.92
C THR A 41 -6.86 -18.83 -13.07
N MET A 42 -7.66 -17.83 -13.48
CA MET A 42 -7.22 -16.45 -13.63
C MET A 42 -6.74 -15.85 -12.30
N LEU A 43 -7.44 -16.12 -11.19
CA LEU A 43 -7.03 -15.64 -9.86
C LEU A 43 -5.68 -16.21 -9.44
N ALA A 44 -5.46 -17.52 -9.65
CA ALA A 44 -4.19 -18.17 -9.35
C ALA A 44 -3.06 -17.63 -10.25
N GLU A 45 -3.32 -17.34 -11.52
CA GLU A 45 -2.36 -16.70 -12.43
C GLU A 45 -2.02 -15.27 -11.99
N ILE A 46 -3.01 -14.47 -11.59
CA ILE A 46 -2.78 -13.12 -11.06
C ILE A 46 -1.90 -13.17 -9.81
N ALA A 47 -2.17 -14.10 -8.89
CA ALA A 47 -1.34 -14.27 -7.69
C ALA A 47 0.13 -14.58 -8.06
N ARG A 48 0.35 -15.56 -8.96
CA ARG A 48 1.70 -15.99 -9.40
C ARG A 48 2.44 -14.89 -10.14
N THR A 49 1.79 -14.26 -11.11
CA THR A 49 2.38 -13.16 -11.89
C THR A 49 2.70 -11.97 -10.99
N THR A 50 1.80 -11.61 -10.06
CA THR A 50 2.04 -10.52 -9.10
C THR A 50 3.21 -10.84 -8.18
N ALA A 51 3.25 -12.04 -7.60
CA ALA A 51 4.35 -12.49 -6.75
C ALA A 51 5.70 -12.48 -7.50
N ALA A 52 5.73 -12.97 -8.75
CA ALA A 52 6.92 -12.96 -9.57
C ALA A 52 7.41 -11.53 -9.86
N ARG A 53 6.50 -10.62 -10.24
CA ARG A 53 6.82 -9.19 -10.50
C ARG A 53 7.41 -8.48 -9.29
N LEU A 54 6.97 -8.85 -8.10
CA LEU A 54 7.47 -8.27 -6.85
C LEU A 54 8.72 -8.98 -6.31
N GLY A 55 9.18 -10.08 -6.93
CA GLY A 55 10.33 -10.87 -6.44
C GLY A 55 9.99 -11.90 -5.35
N ALA A 56 8.71 -12.03 -4.98
CA ALA A 56 8.23 -13.01 -4.00
C ALA A 56 8.36 -14.47 -4.47
N GLY A 57 8.64 -14.69 -5.75
CA GLY A 57 8.90 -16.00 -6.35
C GLY A 57 7.68 -16.70 -6.91
N HIS A 58 7.93 -17.91 -7.42
CA HIS A 58 6.92 -18.80 -7.97
C HIS A 58 7.19 -20.22 -7.43
N PRO A 59 6.41 -20.71 -6.46
CA PRO A 59 5.19 -20.09 -5.92
C PRO A 59 5.45 -18.89 -4.98
N PRO A 60 4.44 -18.03 -4.73
CA PRO A 60 4.56 -16.89 -3.83
C PRO A 60 5.07 -17.30 -2.44
N LEU A 61 6.23 -16.77 -2.04
CA LEU A 61 6.88 -17.05 -0.76
C LEU A 61 7.07 -18.56 -0.44
N GLY A 62 7.08 -19.41 -1.47
CA GLY A 62 7.22 -20.87 -1.31
C GLY A 62 5.92 -21.63 -1.01
N GLU A 63 4.76 -20.97 -0.99
CA GLU A 63 3.47 -21.60 -0.67
C GLU A 63 3.05 -22.65 -1.73
N GLN A 64 2.75 -23.88 -1.31
CA GLN A 64 2.38 -24.95 -2.24
C GLN A 64 0.89 -24.95 -2.60
N ASP A 65 0.02 -24.53 -1.68
CA ASP A 65 -1.42 -24.48 -1.95
C ASP A 65 -1.75 -23.30 -2.87
N ARG A 66 -2.21 -23.62 -4.08
CA ARG A 66 -2.52 -22.61 -5.12
C ARG A 66 -3.92 -22.04 -5.01
N ARG A 67 -4.72 -22.46 -4.03
CA ARG A 67 -6.12 -22.04 -3.89
C ARG A 67 -6.19 -20.57 -3.48
N VAL A 68 -6.78 -19.77 -4.35
CA VAL A 68 -7.14 -18.38 -4.08
C VAL A 68 -8.57 -18.31 -3.56
N GLY A 69 -8.81 -17.53 -2.50
CA GLY A 69 -10.15 -17.32 -1.97
C GLY A 69 -10.99 -16.40 -2.86
N LEU A 70 -12.25 -16.17 -2.46
CA LEU A 70 -13.14 -15.27 -3.20
C LEU A 70 -12.79 -13.79 -3.02
N GLY A 71 -11.90 -13.44 -2.08
CA GLY A 71 -11.60 -12.05 -1.73
C GLY A 71 -11.15 -11.21 -2.92
N ALA A 72 -10.18 -11.70 -3.70
CA ALA A 72 -9.73 -10.99 -4.90
C ALA A 72 -10.83 -10.86 -5.99
N LEU A 73 -11.71 -11.86 -6.11
CA LEU A 73 -12.84 -11.81 -7.03
C LEU A 73 -13.89 -10.78 -6.60
N LEU A 74 -14.24 -10.75 -5.32
CA LEU A 74 -15.18 -9.80 -4.75
C LEU A 74 -14.65 -8.36 -4.86
N LEU A 75 -13.35 -8.14 -4.62
CA LEU A 75 -12.70 -6.85 -4.86
C LEU A 75 -12.73 -6.45 -6.35
N ALA A 76 -12.50 -7.39 -7.26
CA ALA A 76 -12.58 -7.13 -8.70
C ALA A 76 -14.02 -6.79 -9.13
N ALA A 77 -15.01 -7.50 -8.62
CA ALA A 77 -16.43 -7.20 -8.84
C ALA A 77 -16.78 -5.81 -8.31
N ALA A 78 -16.44 -5.51 -7.06
CA ALA A 78 -16.66 -4.21 -6.43
C ALA A 78 -16.02 -3.06 -7.23
N LEU A 79 -14.78 -3.23 -7.69
CA LEU A 79 -14.09 -2.25 -8.53
C LEU A 79 -14.77 -2.01 -9.88
N GLY A 80 -15.24 -3.08 -10.52
CA GLY A 80 -15.99 -2.99 -11.77
C GLY A 80 -17.38 -2.38 -11.57
N GLY A 81 -17.98 -2.64 -10.41
CA GLY A 81 -19.28 -2.13 -10.01
C GLY A 81 -19.27 -0.74 -9.39
N ARG A 82 -18.12 -0.06 -9.31
CA ARG A 82 -17.96 1.22 -8.57
C ARG A 82 -18.91 2.36 -8.96
N GLY A 83 -19.57 2.29 -10.11
CA GLY A 83 -20.65 3.21 -10.49
C GLY A 83 -21.97 2.97 -9.73
N GLN A 84 -22.09 1.83 -9.05
CA GLN A 84 -23.17 1.45 -8.13
C GLN A 84 -22.58 1.41 -6.72
N GLU A 85 -22.42 2.58 -6.10
CA GLU A 85 -21.61 2.77 -4.90
C GLU A 85 -21.99 1.83 -3.75
N VAL A 86 -23.27 1.78 -3.38
CA VAL A 86 -23.74 0.97 -2.24
C VAL A 86 -23.50 -0.54 -2.47
N PRO A 87 -23.92 -1.14 -3.60
CA PRO A 87 -23.59 -2.54 -3.89
C PRO A 87 -22.08 -2.82 -3.98
N ALA A 88 -21.30 -1.91 -4.58
CA ALA A 88 -19.85 -2.07 -4.70
C ALA A 88 -19.16 -2.08 -3.34
N ARG A 89 -19.50 -1.17 -2.43
CA ARG A 89 -18.97 -1.13 -1.07
C ARG A 89 -19.33 -2.39 -0.29
N ARG A 90 -20.59 -2.81 -0.33
CA ARG A 90 -21.03 -4.07 0.32
C ARG A 90 -20.27 -5.29 -0.19
N LEU A 91 -20.02 -5.38 -1.50
CA LEU A 91 -19.20 -6.46 -2.06
C LEU A 91 -17.75 -6.41 -1.61
N ALA A 92 -17.16 -5.21 -1.54
CA ALA A 92 -15.80 -5.05 -1.03
C ALA A 92 -15.72 -5.46 0.45
N GLU A 93 -16.66 -5.02 1.28
CA GLU A 93 -16.70 -5.35 2.70
C GLU A 93 -16.94 -6.83 2.98
N ALA A 94 -17.71 -7.50 2.12
CA ALA A 94 -17.91 -8.95 2.16
C ALA A 94 -16.64 -9.79 1.90
N THR A 95 -15.53 -9.15 1.50
CA THR A 95 -14.24 -9.86 1.31
C THR A 95 -13.66 -10.41 2.60
N GLU A 96 -14.16 -9.92 3.75
CA GLU A 96 -13.76 -10.18 5.14
C GLU A 96 -12.24 -10.17 5.37
N GLN A 97 -11.84 -9.54 6.47
CA GLN A 97 -10.45 -9.30 6.85
C GLN A 97 -9.74 -10.56 7.37
N ARG A 98 -9.94 -11.74 6.75
CA ARG A 98 -9.10 -12.92 6.99
C ARG A 98 -7.76 -12.72 6.29
N PHE A 99 -7.05 -11.68 6.71
CA PHE A 99 -5.62 -11.60 6.48
C PHE A 99 -4.94 -12.49 7.51
N PRO A 100 -3.89 -13.23 7.12
CA PRO A 100 -3.18 -14.04 8.09
C PRO A 100 -2.62 -13.21 9.23
N SER A 101 -2.83 -13.71 10.44
CA SER A 101 -2.27 -13.12 11.66
C SER A 101 -0.93 -13.76 11.98
N ARG A 102 -0.06 -13.01 12.67
CA ARG A 102 1.21 -13.54 13.21
C ARG A 102 1.01 -14.71 14.17
N ARG A 103 -0.18 -14.84 14.78
CA ARG A 103 -0.50 -15.94 15.71
C ARG A 103 -0.71 -17.28 14.99
N ALA A 104 -1.02 -17.26 13.70
CA ALA A 104 -1.21 -18.44 12.88
C ALA A 104 -0.54 -18.28 11.50
N PRO A 105 0.80 -18.17 11.44
CA PRO A 105 1.52 -17.88 10.19
C PRO A 105 1.38 -19.01 9.16
N ARG A 106 1.13 -20.25 9.60
CA ARG A 106 0.86 -21.41 8.72
C ARG A 106 -0.51 -21.35 8.06
N GLU A 107 -1.41 -20.49 8.53
CA GLU A 107 -2.71 -20.23 7.90
C GLU A 107 -2.63 -19.10 6.86
N ALA A 108 -1.44 -18.52 6.65
CA ALA A 108 -1.20 -17.52 5.63
C ALA A 108 -1.35 -18.09 4.22
N ARG A 109 -2.48 -17.74 3.61
CA ARG A 109 -2.76 -17.97 2.20
C ARG A 109 -2.17 -16.85 1.37
N TRP A 110 -0.87 -16.89 1.14
CA TRP A 110 -0.15 -15.89 0.34
C TRP A 110 -0.70 -15.79 -1.08
N TYR A 111 -1.15 -16.88 -1.70
CA TYR A 111 -1.88 -16.83 -2.96
C TYR A 111 -3.07 -15.86 -2.94
N ASP A 112 -3.87 -15.86 -1.87
CA ASP A 112 -4.99 -14.93 -1.70
C ASP A 112 -4.50 -13.49 -1.52
N VAL A 113 -3.46 -13.30 -0.69
CA VAL A 113 -2.86 -11.99 -0.43
C VAL A 113 -2.30 -11.35 -1.72
N PHE A 114 -1.54 -12.11 -2.51
CA PHE A 114 -0.98 -11.63 -3.78
C PHE A 114 -2.07 -11.44 -4.84
N ALA A 115 -3.13 -12.25 -4.86
CA ALA A 115 -4.26 -12.01 -5.74
C ALA A 115 -4.97 -10.69 -5.40
N ARG A 116 -5.25 -10.43 -4.11
CA ARG A 116 -5.85 -9.16 -3.66
C ARG A 116 -4.95 -7.98 -4.02
N HIS A 117 -3.65 -8.08 -3.77
CA HIS A 117 -2.69 -7.04 -4.13
C HIS A 117 -2.66 -6.78 -5.65
N GLY A 118 -2.64 -7.86 -6.45
CA GLY A 118 -2.66 -7.78 -7.91
C GLY A 118 -3.90 -7.08 -8.48
N VAL A 119 -5.02 -7.10 -7.75
CA VAL A 119 -6.25 -6.36 -8.09
C VAL A 119 -6.21 -4.92 -7.58
N VAL A 120 -5.83 -4.73 -6.32
CA VAL A 120 -5.97 -3.44 -5.62
C VAL A 120 -4.86 -2.46 -5.98
N ALA A 121 -3.60 -2.88 -6.04
CA ALA A 121 -2.48 -1.98 -6.31
C ALA A 121 -2.64 -1.18 -7.63
N PRO A 122 -2.92 -1.80 -8.79
CA PRO A 122 -3.15 -1.04 -10.02
C PRO A 122 -4.43 -0.19 -9.96
N ALA A 123 -5.46 -0.62 -9.22
CA ALA A 123 -6.70 0.13 -9.08
C ALA A 123 -6.49 1.43 -8.30
N VAL A 124 -5.75 1.38 -7.20
CA VAL A 124 -5.42 2.56 -6.39
C VAL A 124 -4.66 3.60 -7.22
N LEU A 125 -3.66 3.17 -8.00
CA LEU A 125 -2.90 4.05 -8.89
C LEU A 125 -3.78 4.67 -10.00
N ALA A 126 -4.66 3.87 -10.61
CA ALA A 126 -5.55 4.34 -11.68
C ALA A 126 -6.61 5.32 -11.17
N LEU A 127 -7.16 5.11 -9.97
CA LEU A 127 -8.20 5.96 -9.38
C LEU A 127 -7.64 7.27 -8.82
N GLN A 128 -6.38 7.31 -8.40
CA GLN A 128 -5.70 8.52 -7.92
C GLN A 128 -5.17 9.43 -9.04
N SER A 129 -5.18 8.96 -10.29
CA SER A 129 -4.76 9.79 -11.42
C SER A 129 -5.77 10.93 -11.64
N PRO A 130 -5.34 12.19 -11.90
CA PRO A 130 -6.24 13.36 -12.02
C PRO A 130 -7.31 13.25 -13.12
N ASN A 131 -7.15 12.33 -14.08
CA ASN A 131 -8.17 11.98 -15.07
C ASN A 131 -9.33 11.12 -14.52
N GLY A 132 -9.18 10.51 -13.34
CA GLY A 132 -10.19 9.70 -12.67
C GLY A 132 -11.27 10.53 -11.97
N GLU A 133 -10.86 11.62 -11.30
CA GLU A 133 -11.77 12.52 -10.59
C GLU A 133 -12.65 13.35 -11.55
N ARG A 134 -12.10 13.77 -12.70
CA ARG A 134 -12.83 14.57 -13.71
C ARG A 134 -14.01 13.84 -14.37
N ARG A 135 -14.07 12.50 -14.31
CA ARG A 135 -15.13 11.70 -14.95
C ARG A 135 -16.22 11.21 -13.99
N ALA A 136 -16.04 11.39 -12.69
CA ALA A 136 -17.11 11.25 -11.70
C ALA A 136 -18.03 12.49 -11.66
N LYS A 137 -18.39 13.03 -12.85
CA LYS A 137 -19.46 14.01 -12.93
C LYS A 137 -20.75 13.31 -12.50
N LYS A 138 -21.32 13.83 -11.42
CA LYS A 138 -22.66 13.55 -10.88
C LYS A 138 -23.64 13.20 -12.02
N PRO A 139 -24.34 12.06 -11.99
CA PRO A 139 -25.43 11.85 -12.93
C PRO A 139 -26.44 13.00 -12.77
N PRO A 140 -27.02 13.53 -13.87
CA PRO A 140 -28.06 14.54 -13.75
C PRO A 140 -29.20 13.97 -12.91
N LEU A 141 -29.57 14.70 -11.86
CA LEU A 141 -30.74 14.38 -11.06
C LEU A 141 -31.96 14.32 -12.00
N PRO A 142 -32.79 13.27 -11.95
CA PRO A 142 -34.08 13.31 -12.61
C PRO A 142 -34.89 14.47 -12.01
N ALA A 143 -35.42 15.34 -12.87
CA ALA A 143 -36.35 16.37 -12.48
C ALA A 143 -37.62 15.69 -11.95
N GLY A 144 -37.81 15.70 -10.63
CA GLY A 144 -38.92 15.04 -9.96
C GLY A 144 -38.67 14.96 -8.46
N ASP A 145 -39.12 15.99 -7.76
CA ASP A 145 -39.02 16.14 -6.31
C ASP A 145 -39.69 14.98 -5.55
N VAL A 146 -38.87 14.25 -4.78
CA VAL A 146 -39.29 13.71 -3.48
C VAL A 146 -38.11 13.93 -2.52
N GLN A 147 -38.21 14.97 -1.69
CA GLN A 147 -37.28 15.20 -0.58
C GLN A 147 -37.47 14.10 0.47
N LEU A 148 -36.58 13.10 0.46
CA LEU A 148 -36.37 12.24 1.63
C LEU A 148 -35.49 12.99 2.63
N VAL A 149 -36.06 13.23 3.79
CA VAL A 149 -35.46 13.89 4.95
C VAL A 149 -34.24 13.09 5.44
N GLY A 150 -33.09 13.77 5.50
CA GLY A 150 -32.08 13.61 6.54
C GLY A 150 -31.20 12.35 6.53
N ALA A 151 -30.14 12.37 5.72
CA ALA A 151 -28.84 11.86 6.17
C ALA A 151 -27.83 12.99 5.93
N PRO A 152 -27.00 13.37 6.92
CA PRO A 152 -25.90 14.30 6.67
C PRO A 152 -25.05 13.66 5.58
N TRP A 153 -24.59 14.47 4.63
CA TRP A 153 -23.64 14.09 3.60
C TRP A 153 -22.32 13.71 4.27
N GLU A 154 -22.25 12.56 4.92
CA GLU A 154 -20.97 11.97 5.32
C GLU A 154 -20.16 11.84 4.04
N GLU A 155 -19.10 12.65 3.91
CA GLU A 155 -18.13 12.54 2.83
C GLU A 155 -17.67 11.08 2.78
N THR A 156 -18.27 10.32 1.86
CA THR A 156 -18.12 8.88 1.87
C THR A 156 -16.69 8.61 1.46
N GLU A 157 -15.92 7.96 2.34
CA GLU A 157 -14.49 7.71 2.16
C GLU A 157 -14.20 7.26 0.71
N PRO A 158 -13.25 7.88 -0.02
CA PRO A 158 -12.98 7.53 -1.41
C PRO A 158 -12.80 6.03 -1.58
N PHE A 159 -13.42 5.44 -2.61
CA PHE A 159 -13.45 3.98 -2.79
C PHE A 159 -12.04 3.34 -2.78
N ALA A 160 -11.02 4.05 -3.25
CA ALA A 160 -9.62 3.61 -3.20
C ALA A 160 -9.12 3.36 -1.77
N GLU A 161 -9.55 4.12 -0.77
CA GLU A 161 -9.17 3.92 0.63
C GLU A 161 -9.84 2.67 1.22
N THR A 162 -11.10 2.39 0.82
CA THR A 162 -11.76 1.12 1.13
C THR A 162 -11.00 -0.07 0.56
N LEU A 163 -10.50 0.03 -0.68
CA LEU A 163 -9.68 -1.04 -1.27
C LEU A 163 -8.36 -1.25 -0.52
N LEU A 164 -7.68 -0.17 -0.10
CA LEU A 164 -6.44 -0.24 0.68
C LEU A 164 -6.66 -0.97 2.02
N ARG A 165 -7.76 -0.68 2.71
CA ARG A 165 -8.14 -1.37 3.96
C ARG A 165 -8.30 -2.88 3.78
N LEU A 166 -8.72 -3.31 2.59
CA LEU A 166 -9.02 -4.73 2.28
C LEU A 166 -7.86 -5.46 1.61
N SER A 167 -6.75 -4.78 1.33
CA SER A 167 -5.52 -5.37 0.80
C SER A 167 -4.32 -4.97 1.65
N PRO A 168 -4.06 -5.66 2.78
CA PRO A 168 -2.98 -5.31 3.69
C PRO A 168 -1.59 -5.34 3.05
N LEU A 169 -1.34 -6.24 2.09
CA LEU A 169 -0.09 -6.20 1.33
C LEU A 169 0.05 -4.92 0.50
N THR A 170 -1.03 -4.41 -0.10
CA THR A 170 -1.00 -3.09 -0.75
C THR A 170 -0.81 -1.98 0.27
N ALA A 171 -1.45 -2.07 1.43
CA ALA A 171 -1.29 -1.08 2.49
C ALA A 171 0.18 -0.98 2.98
N VAL A 172 0.88 -2.12 3.08
CA VAL A 172 2.30 -2.17 3.47
C VAL A 172 3.24 -1.76 2.33
N LEU A 173 3.01 -2.21 1.09
CA LEU A 173 3.95 -1.93 -0.01
C LEU A 173 3.76 -0.56 -0.67
N HIS A 174 2.56 0.04 -0.52
CA HIS A 174 2.24 1.35 -1.09
C HIS A 174 2.08 2.39 0.01
N ARG A 175 0.95 2.35 0.73
CA ARG A 175 0.65 3.16 1.93
C ARG A 175 -0.63 2.66 2.63
N PRO A 176 -0.78 2.90 3.94
CA PRO A 176 -2.05 2.71 4.64
C PRO A 176 -3.18 3.60 4.09
N PRO A 177 -4.45 3.29 4.43
CA PRO A 177 -5.56 4.22 4.25
C PRO A 177 -5.28 5.58 4.92
N ARG A 178 -5.71 6.67 4.29
CA ARG A 178 -5.46 8.05 4.76
C ARG A 178 -5.93 8.30 6.19
N GLY A 179 -7.07 7.72 6.58
CA GLY A 179 -7.57 7.81 7.95
C GLY A 179 -6.59 7.24 8.98
N ARG A 180 -5.89 6.15 8.65
CA ARG A 180 -4.86 5.54 9.51
C ARG A 180 -3.57 6.34 9.53
N LEU A 181 -3.13 6.84 8.37
CA LEU A 181 -1.96 7.72 8.27
C LEU A 181 -2.11 8.96 9.15
N ARG A 182 -3.28 9.62 9.09
CA ARG A 182 -3.58 10.79 9.93
C ARG A 182 -3.64 10.48 11.42
N ALA A 183 -4.04 9.26 11.77
CA ALA A 183 -4.10 8.80 13.17
C ALA A 183 -2.76 8.23 13.69
N GLY A 184 -1.70 8.18 12.87
CA GLY A 184 -0.43 7.51 13.24
C GLY A 184 -0.57 6.01 13.49
N ALA A 185 -1.63 5.38 12.97
CA ALA A 185 -1.94 3.99 13.23
C ALA A 185 -1.10 3.06 12.34
N THR A 186 -0.09 2.40 12.92
CA THR A 186 0.87 1.51 12.24
C THR A 186 0.69 0.02 12.56
N ALA A 187 -0.17 -0.34 13.53
CA ALA A 187 -0.21 -1.68 14.09
C ALA A 187 -0.56 -2.78 13.06
N ALA A 188 -1.56 -2.56 12.21
CA ALA A 188 -2.01 -3.55 11.23
C ALA A 188 -0.96 -3.79 10.12
N GLU A 189 -0.33 -2.70 9.65
CA GLU A 189 0.74 -2.76 8.66
C GLU A 189 2.01 -3.38 9.25
N ARG A 190 2.30 -3.11 10.53
CA ARG A 190 3.37 -3.81 11.28
C ARG A 190 3.13 -5.30 11.37
N GLU A 191 1.93 -5.75 11.69
CA GLU A 191 1.61 -7.19 11.75
C GLU A 191 1.81 -7.87 10.40
N THR A 192 1.35 -7.23 9.32
CA THR A 192 1.54 -7.73 7.95
C THR A 192 3.02 -7.76 7.56
N ALA A 193 3.78 -6.71 7.87
CA ALA A 193 5.21 -6.65 7.59
C ALA A 193 5.99 -7.69 8.42
N ALA A 194 5.66 -7.85 9.71
CA ALA A 194 6.27 -8.87 10.56
C ALA A 194 6.01 -10.30 10.04
N LEU A 195 4.83 -10.55 9.46
CA LEU A 195 4.54 -11.83 8.80
C LEU A 195 5.38 -12.00 7.53
N LEU A 196 5.59 -10.95 6.73
CA LEU A 196 6.49 -11.02 5.57
C LEU A 196 7.93 -11.36 5.99
N LEU A 197 8.39 -10.83 7.12
CA LEU A 197 9.74 -11.11 7.65
C LEU A 197 9.96 -12.58 8.04
N THR A 198 8.91 -13.40 8.18
CA THR A 198 9.09 -14.85 8.37
C THR A 198 9.54 -15.56 7.09
N HIS A 199 9.65 -14.85 5.98
CA HIS A 199 10.11 -15.36 4.69
C HIS A 199 11.25 -14.50 4.14
N THR A 200 12.35 -15.12 3.67
CA THR A 200 13.49 -14.40 3.08
C THR A 200 13.07 -13.48 1.93
N ARG A 201 12.19 -13.97 1.04
CA ARG A 201 11.65 -13.17 -0.07
C ARG A 201 10.67 -12.10 0.41
N GLY A 202 10.04 -12.25 1.57
CA GLY A 202 9.17 -11.24 2.15
C GLY A 202 9.96 -10.02 2.65
N ARG A 203 11.16 -10.24 3.17
CA ARG A 203 12.11 -9.16 3.50
C ARG A 203 12.45 -8.30 2.28
N GLU A 204 12.74 -8.93 1.15
CA GLU A 204 13.04 -8.23 -0.12
C GLU A 204 11.85 -7.40 -0.64
N LEU A 205 10.61 -7.85 -0.40
CA LEU A 205 9.41 -7.08 -0.71
C LEU A 205 9.34 -5.79 0.11
N LEU A 206 9.59 -5.88 1.41
CA LEU A 206 9.61 -4.73 2.30
C LEU A 206 10.69 -3.73 1.91
N ILE A 207 11.91 -4.21 1.61
CA ILE A 207 13.00 -3.37 1.11
C ILE A 207 12.56 -2.61 -0.15
N THR A 208 11.98 -3.32 -1.11
CA THR A 208 11.55 -2.74 -2.39
C THR A 208 10.37 -1.77 -2.25
N GLY A 209 9.42 -2.05 -1.35
CA GLY A 209 8.24 -1.20 -1.13
C GLY A 209 8.53 0.05 -0.31
N LEU A 210 9.44 -0.02 0.66
CA LEU A 210 9.69 1.06 1.61
C LEU A 210 10.80 2.03 1.18
N CYS A 211 11.72 1.61 0.29
CA CYS A 211 12.86 2.44 -0.13
C CYS A 211 12.59 3.60 -1.11
N PRO A 212 11.54 3.61 -1.95
CA PRO A 212 11.28 4.72 -2.86
C PRO A 212 10.87 6.00 -2.12
N TRP A 213 11.21 7.17 -2.66
CA TRP A 213 10.65 8.43 -2.15
C TRP A 213 9.14 8.53 -2.39
N SER A 214 8.45 9.27 -1.52
CA SER A 214 7.02 9.60 -1.64
C SER A 214 6.80 11.12 -1.52
N PRO A 215 5.97 11.72 -2.37
CA PRO A 215 5.57 13.13 -2.22
C PRO A 215 4.62 13.36 -1.05
N ASP A 216 3.98 12.31 -0.52
CA ASP A 216 3.09 12.38 0.64
C ASP A 216 3.91 12.30 1.94
N PRO A 217 3.98 13.38 2.75
CA PRO A 217 4.78 13.40 3.97
C PRO A 217 4.28 12.44 5.06
N ALA A 218 2.97 12.13 5.06
CA ALA A 218 2.42 11.16 6.01
C ALA A 218 2.94 9.76 5.72
N VAL A 219 3.14 9.41 4.45
CA VAL A 219 3.73 8.13 4.04
C VAL A 219 5.19 8.03 4.48
N LEU A 220 6.00 9.09 4.29
CA LEU A 220 7.41 9.08 4.72
C LEU A 220 7.53 8.93 6.24
N THR A 221 6.69 9.63 6.99
CA THR A 221 6.64 9.53 8.46
C THR A 221 6.23 8.13 8.90
N TRP A 222 5.16 7.58 8.33
CA TRP A 222 4.70 6.22 8.60
C TRP A 222 5.78 5.16 8.29
N ARG A 223 6.52 5.32 7.18
CA ARG A 223 7.62 4.39 6.84
C ARG A 223 8.73 4.43 7.88
N ALA A 224 9.12 5.61 8.34
CA ALA A 224 10.12 5.76 9.40
C ALA A 224 9.68 5.03 10.67
N GLU A 225 8.43 5.26 11.10
CA GLU A 225 7.84 4.61 12.27
C GLU A 225 7.77 3.08 12.12
N LEU A 226 7.30 2.60 10.97
CA LEU A 226 7.23 1.18 10.68
C LEU A 226 8.63 0.53 10.74
N LEU A 227 9.65 1.16 10.17
CA LEU A 227 11.03 0.67 10.22
C LEU A 227 11.57 0.62 11.64
N THR A 228 11.31 1.64 12.46
CA THR A 228 11.66 1.62 13.89
C THR A 228 10.97 0.48 14.64
N LEU A 229 9.68 0.26 14.39
CA LEU A 229 8.92 -0.80 15.05
C LEU A 229 9.35 -2.21 14.61
N LEU A 230 9.85 -2.36 13.38
CA LEU A 230 10.34 -3.63 12.84
C LEU A 230 11.78 -3.95 13.25
N ASP A 231 12.51 -2.99 13.83
CA ASP A 231 13.93 -3.15 14.20
C ASP A 231 14.14 -4.29 15.21
N GLU A 232 13.18 -4.51 16.10
CA GLU A 232 13.22 -5.61 17.06
C GLU A 232 13.13 -6.99 16.40
N GLN A 233 12.46 -7.09 15.24
CA GLN A 233 12.28 -8.36 14.54
C GLN A 233 13.34 -8.61 13.48
N ASP A 234 13.83 -7.55 12.82
CA ASP A 234 14.92 -7.63 11.86
C ASP A 234 15.81 -6.38 11.95
N PRO A 235 16.89 -6.45 12.77
CA PRO A 235 17.79 -5.32 12.99
C PRO A 235 18.53 -4.82 11.73
N GLU A 236 18.62 -5.66 10.70
CA GLU A 236 19.32 -5.35 9.45
C GLU A 236 18.39 -4.68 8.42
N LEU A 237 17.07 -4.74 8.62
CA LEU A 237 16.09 -4.21 7.67
C LEU A 237 16.28 -2.71 7.41
N ILE A 238 16.54 -1.92 8.45
CA ILE A 238 16.79 -0.47 8.33
C ILE A 238 17.97 -0.22 7.40
N LEU A 239 19.07 -0.95 7.61
CA LEU A 239 20.29 -0.79 6.82
C LEU A 239 20.03 -1.13 5.36
N ASP A 240 19.26 -2.18 5.08
CA ASP A 240 18.99 -2.62 3.72
C ASP A 240 17.98 -1.74 2.99
N VAL A 241 16.96 -1.23 3.69
CA VAL A 241 16.01 -0.26 3.13
C VAL A 241 16.73 1.04 2.78
N CYS A 242 17.55 1.59 3.68
CA CYS A 242 18.34 2.79 3.42
C CYS A 242 19.38 2.57 2.31
N THR A 243 20.03 1.41 2.28
CA THR A 243 20.99 1.07 1.21
C THR A 243 20.27 0.98 -0.13
N ALA A 244 19.13 0.31 -0.21
CA ALA A 244 18.33 0.24 -1.43
C ALA A 244 17.79 1.61 -1.86
N ALA A 245 17.41 2.48 -0.91
CA ALA A 245 16.98 3.84 -1.20
C ALA A 245 18.10 4.63 -1.87
N ARG A 246 19.34 4.55 -1.37
CA ARG A 246 20.51 5.19 -1.98
C ARG A 246 20.89 4.57 -3.32
N LEU A 247 20.91 3.25 -3.44
CA LEU A 247 21.35 2.57 -4.67
C LEU A 247 20.35 2.69 -5.83
N ARG A 248 19.04 2.61 -5.56
CA ARG A 248 17.99 2.59 -6.60
C ARG A 248 17.41 3.97 -6.87
N HIS A 249 17.41 4.85 -5.86
CA HIS A 249 16.72 6.15 -5.89
C HIS A 249 17.60 7.31 -5.41
N GLY A 250 18.92 7.13 -5.35
CA GLY A 250 19.86 8.10 -4.76
C GLY A 250 19.73 9.52 -5.31
N GLY A 251 19.72 9.68 -6.64
CA GLY A 251 19.58 11.00 -7.27
C GLY A 251 18.29 11.72 -6.87
N HIS A 252 17.17 11.00 -6.84
CA HIS A 252 15.90 11.58 -6.41
C HIS A 252 15.93 11.92 -4.91
N TRP A 253 16.47 11.05 -4.06
CA TRP A 253 16.63 11.35 -2.64
C TRP A 253 17.53 12.57 -2.39
N ASP A 254 18.61 12.73 -3.17
CA ASP A 254 19.52 13.88 -3.07
C ASP A 254 18.82 15.19 -3.40
N GLU A 255 18.06 15.22 -4.50
CA GLU A 255 17.25 16.39 -4.88
C GLU A 255 16.27 16.78 -3.78
N GLN A 256 15.56 15.80 -3.21
CA GLN A 256 14.56 16.05 -2.17
C GLN A 256 15.19 16.47 -0.84
N LEU A 257 16.33 15.89 -0.46
CA LEU A 257 17.08 16.29 0.74
C LEU A 257 17.63 17.72 0.61
N GLN A 258 18.18 18.07 -0.55
CA GLN A 258 18.65 19.45 -0.81
C GLN A 258 17.49 20.45 -0.78
N ARG A 259 16.34 20.09 -1.36
CA ARG A 259 15.13 20.91 -1.30
C ARG A 259 14.63 21.06 0.14
N ALA A 260 14.58 19.98 0.90
CA ALA A 260 14.20 20.00 2.31
C ALA A 260 15.14 20.90 3.12
N ALA A 261 16.45 20.79 2.94
CA ALA A 261 17.42 21.64 3.61
C ALA A 261 17.18 23.14 3.34
N ARG A 262 16.96 23.52 2.07
CA ARG A 262 16.64 24.92 1.73
C ARG A 262 15.35 25.39 2.39
N ASN A 263 14.30 24.58 2.37
CA ASN A 263 13.00 24.95 2.95
C ASN A 263 13.07 25.10 4.48
N LEU A 264 13.88 24.28 5.16
CA LEU A 264 14.01 24.33 6.61
C LEU A 264 14.95 25.44 7.12
N MET A 265 15.72 26.08 6.22
CA MET A 265 16.56 27.25 6.52
C MET A 265 15.80 28.58 6.42
N LEU A 266 14.60 28.57 5.84
CA LEU A 266 13.78 29.78 5.73
C LEU A 266 13.21 30.16 7.10
N ASP A 267 13.19 31.45 7.40
CA ASP A 267 12.55 31.99 8.60
C ASP A 267 11.03 31.70 8.56
N GLY A 268 10.54 30.84 9.45
CA GLY A 268 9.13 30.46 9.51
C GLY A 268 8.86 29.12 10.20
N PRO A 269 7.58 28.70 10.30
CA PRO A 269 7.25 27.36 10.78
C PRO A 269 7.87 26.31 9.87
N ALA A 270 8.47 25.28 10.47
CA ALA A 270 9.15 24.23 9.71
C ALA A 270 8.20 23.54 8.72
N ASP A 271 8.61 23.49 7.46
CA ASP A 271 7.86 22.81 6.40
C ASP A 271 7.69 21.32 6.73
N THR A 272 6.45 20.91 6.98
CA THR A 272 6.08 19.52 7.31
C THR A 272 6.57 18.52 6.26
N SER A 273 6.62 18.92 4.99
CA SER A 273 7.13 18.06 3.90
C SER A 273 8.63 17.88 4.00
N ALA A 274 9.37 18.97 4.26
CA ALA A 274 10.81 18.92 4.45
C ALA A 274 11.20 18.12 5.70
N LEU A 275 10.47 18.28 6.81
CA LEU A 275 10.66 17.48 8.02
C LEU A 275 10.41 15.99 7.76
N ALA A 276 9.38 15.63 6.99
CA ALA A 276 9.08 14.23 6.67
C ALA A 276 10.18 13.58 5.80
N VAL A 277 10.76 14.33 4.86
CA VAL A 277 11.92 13.88 4.06
C VAL A 277 13.12 13.56 4.95
N ALA A 278 13.45 14.43 5.90
CA ALA A 278 14.51 14.16 6.86
C ALA A 278 14.16 12.99 7.80
N ARG A 279 12.92 12.95 8.32
CA ARG A 279 12.45 11.94 9.28
C ARG A 279 12.50 10.51 8.74
N PHE A 280 12.36 10.30 7.44
CA PHE A 280 12.58 8.97 6.82
C PHE A 280 13.92 8.33 7.24
N TRP A 281 14.96 9.14 7.45
CA TRP A 281 16.30 8.69 7.81
C TRP A 281 16.54 8.55 9.33
N ALA A 282 15.55 8.89 10.16
CA ALA A 282 15.67 8.81 11.62
C ALA A 282 16.01 7.41 12.16
N PRO A 283 15.45 6.29 11.63
CA PRO A 283 15.84 4.95 12.08
C PRO A 283 17.33 4.66 11.87
N LEU A 284 17.90 5.11 10.74
CA LEU A 284 19.33 4.98 10.45
C LEU A 284 20.19 5.84 11.39
N ALA A 285 19.73 7.06 11.72
CA ALA A 285 20.39 7.93 12.69
C ALA A 285 20.48 7.27 14.07
N THR A 286 19.39 6.62 14.50
CA THR A 286 19.35 5.88 15.77
C THR A 286 20.33 4.72 15.77
N LYS A 287 20.43 3.93 14.68
CA LYS A 287 21.45 2.87 14.55
C LYS A 287 22.86 3.39 14.71
N ARG A 288 23.20 4.48 14.00
CA ARG A 288 24.52 5.13 14.11
C ARG A 288 24.81 5.59 15.54
N ARG A 289 23.83 6.21 16.21
CA ARG A 289 23.96 6.66 17.60
C ARG A 289 24.18 5.51 18.57
N ASN A 290 23.57 4.35 18.32
CA ASN A 290 23.71 3.15 19.13
C ASN A 290 25.02 2.37 18.85
N GLY A 291 25.96 2.95 18.09
CA GLY A 291 27.28 2.39 17.87
C GLY A 291 27.43 1.51 16.63
N THR A 292 26.42 1.45 15.75
CA THR A 292 26.58 0.76 14.45
C THR A 292 27.55 1.53 13.56
N ASP A 293 28.69 0.91 13.24
CA ASP A 293 29.61 1.39 12.21
C ASP A 293 29.00 1.15 10.83
N LEU A 294 28.31 2.17 10.31
CA LEU A 294 27.59 2.10 9.04
C LEU A 294 28.52 1.84 7.84
N ALA A 295 29.74 2.38 7.86
CA ALA A 295 30.69 2.20 6.78
C ALA A 295 31.16 0.74 6.68
N ARG A 296 31.39 0.09 7.83
CA ARG A 296 31.70 -1.34 7.89
C ARG A 296 30.46 -2.20 7.62
N ALA A 297 29.32 -1.88 8.23
CA ALA A 297 28.12 -2.70 8.15
C ALA A 297 27.49 -2.69 6.74
N ARG A 298 27.55 -1.55 6.04
CA ARG A 298 27.06 -1.38 4.66
C ARG A 298 27.98 -0.48 3.84
N PRO A 299 29.06 -1.02 3.24
CA PRO A 299 30.00 -0.24 2.44
C PRO A 299 29.38 0.48 1.22
N LEU A 300 28.22 0.01 0.76
CA LEU A 300 27.47 0.58 -0.37
C LEU A 300 26.53 1.71 0.05
N LEU A 301 26.27 1.87 1.35
CA LEU A 301 25.46 2.97 1.87
C LEU A 301 26.34 4.24 1.87
N LYS A 302 26.13 5.13 0.89
CA LYS A 302 26.90 6.37 0.70
C LYS A 302 25.98 7.58 0.51
N GLY A 303 26.47 8.77 0.87
CA GLY A 303 25.74 10.03 0.69
C GLY A 303 24.53 10.18 1.61
N TYR A 304 24.53 9.48 2.75
CA TYR A 304 23.48 9.56 3.77
C TYR A 304 23.79 10.63 4.84
N GLU A 305 25.01 11.16 4.85
CA GLU A 305 25.53 12.04 5.89
C GLU A 305 24.71 13.32 6.02
N HIS A 306 24.34 13.92 4.90
CA HIS A 306 23.51 15.12 4.87
C HIS A 306 22.11 14.86 5.47
N ALA A 307 21.53 13.70 5.18
CA ALA A 307 20.23 13.32 5.77
C ALA A 307 20.32 13.15 7.28
N LEU A 308 21.38 12.51 7.78
CA LEU A 308 21.59 12.36 9.22
C LEU A 308 21.86 13.69 9.92
N GLN A 309 22.55 14.62 9.24
CA GLN A 309 22.73 15.99 9.74
C GLN A 309 21.37 16.69 9.94
N LEU A 310 20.48 16.64 8.94
CA LEU A 310 19.13 17.18 9.06
C LEU A 310 18.35 16.53 10.21
N VAL A 311 18.39 15.20 10.33
CA VAL A 311 17.76 14.49 11.45
C VAL A 311 18.26 15.00 12.81
N HIS A 312 19.56 15.23 12.94
CA HIS A 312 20.17 15.72 14.17
C HIS A 312 19.77 17.18 14.47
N THR A 313 19.95 18.07 13.49
CA THR A 313 19.65 19.51 13.61
C THR A 313 18.19 19.75 14.03
N TYR A 314 17.25 18.97 13.50
CA TYR A 314 15.82 19.12 13.81
C TYR A 314 15.30 18.11 14.85
N GLY A 315 16.18 17.40 15.56
CA GLY A 315 15.80 16.54 16.69
C GLY A 315 14.87 15.37 16.36
N LEU A 316 14.90 14.86 15.12
CA LEU A 316 13.89 13.93 14.57
C LEU A 316 14.03 12.47 15.02
N THR A 317 14.95 12.18 15.94
CA THR A 317 15.22 10.80 16.43
C THR A 317 14.22 10.32 17.48
N ARG A 318 13.37 11.21 18.03
CA ARG A 318 12.29 10.83 18.94
C ARG A 318 11.00 10.64 18.15
N ALA A 319 10.44 9.43 18.20
CA ALA A 319 9.05 9.21 17.83
C ALA A 319 8.19 9.93 18.88
N GLY A 320 7.44 10.95 18.46
CA GLY A 320 6.51 11.70 19.32
C GLY A 320 7.04 13.06 19.78
N ALA A 321 6.74 14.10 18.98
CA ALA A 321 6.40 15.46 19.41
C ALA A 321 6.14 16.28 18.13
N GLY A 322 4.87 16.53 17.86
CA GLY A 322 4.36 17.25 16.71
C GLY A 322 2.88 16.95 16.56
#